data_AF-A0A816G3P7-F1
#
_entry.id   AF-A0A816G3P7-F1
#
_cell.length_a   1.000
_cell.length_b   1.000
_cell.length_c   1.000
_cell.angle_alpha   90.00
_cell.angle_beta   90.00
_cell.angle_gamma   90.00
#
_symmetry.space_group_name_H-M   'P 1'
#
loop_
_entity.id
_entity.type
_entity.pdbx_description
1 polymer ?
#
loop_
_entity_poly.entity_id
_entity_poly.type
_entity_poly.pdbx_seq_one_letter_code
_entity_poly.pdbx_strand_id
1 'polypeptide(L)'
;MHTEQEVTYCYGILPQSTSPFLRCDVETDLEQLCFVLLGVWGVAIPGLIMRMIGDIDTTPNIKVEKELLQSISDAAVTSDAWIITNGYKEESISELVGEVMYNCRMNNSHINFSAIAVGKWGSIHNCHKLDE
;
A
#
# COMPACT_ATOMS: atom_id res chain seq x y z
N MET A 1 -24.17 -13.35 15.12
CA MET A 1 -24.35 -12.31 14.09
C MET A 1 -23.86 -12.93 12.79
N HIS A 2 -24.73 -13.06 11.80
CA HIS A 2 -24.41 -13.70 10.52
C HIS A 2 -24.25 -12.59 9.48
N THR A 3 -23.18 -12.63 8.69
CA THR A 3 -22.94 -11.75 7.55
C THR A 3 -23.39 -12.45 6.27
N GLU A 4 -24.08 -11.72 5.39
CA GLU A 4 -24.44 -12.21 4.05
C GLU A 4 -23.40 -11.69 3.06
N GLN A 5 -22.97 -12.57 2.14
CA GLN A 5 -22.00 -12.22 1.10
C GLN A 5 -22.75 -11.75 -0.16
N GLU A 6 -22.43 -10.55 -0.63
CA GLU A 6 -22.97 -9.97 -1.86
C GLU A 6 -21.86 -9.65 -2.86
N VAL A 7 -22.24 -9.36 -4.11
CA VAL A 7 -21.31 -8.93 -5.16
C VAL A 7 -20.65 -7.61 -4.77
N THR A 8 -19.32 -7.49 -4.99
CA THR A 8 -18.58 -6.25 -4.71
C THR A 8 -18.84 -5.20 -5.79
N TYR A 9 -19.29 -4.01 -5.38
CA TYR A 9 -19.46 -2.84 -6.27
C TYR A 9 -18.37 -1.77 -6.09
N CYS A 10 -17.51 -1.91 -5.08
CA CYS A 10 -16.56 -0.89 -4.67
C CYS A 10 -15.12 -1.23 -5.10
N TYR A 11 -14.80 -0.92 -6.36
CA TYR A 11 -13.48 -1.07 -6.96
C TYR A 11 -13.28 -0.01 -8.04
N GLY A 12 -12.03 0.32 -8.36
CA GLY A 12 -11.74 1.32 -9.39
C GLY A 12 -10.39 1.98 -9.20
N ILE A 13 -10.31 3.27 -9.57
CA ILE A 13 -9.12 4.10 -9.36
C ILE A 13 -9.42 5.10 -8.24
N LEU A 14 -8.48 5.26 -7.30
CA LEU A 14 -8.66 6.22 -6.20
C LEU A 14 -8.76 7.65 -6.74
N PRO A 15 -9.66 8.50 -6.20
CA PRO A 15 -9.75 9.90 -6.58
C PRO A 15 -8.42 10.63 -6.43
N GLN A 16 -8.06 11.47 -7.41
CA GLN A 16 -6.81 12.24 -7.42
C GLN A 16 -5.53 11.38 -7.43
N SER A 17 -5.66 10.09 -7.77
CA SER A 17 -4.56 9.15 -7.90
C SER A 17 -4.71 8.34 -9.18
N THR A 18 -3.66 7.63 -9.57
CA THR A 18 -3.71 6.58 -10.60
C THR A 18 -3.71 5.17 -9.99
N SER A 19 -3.68 5.08 -8.65
CA SER A 19 -3.64 3.80 -7.94
C SER A 19 -5.00 3.11 -8.01
N PRO A 20 -5.05 1.85 -8.46
CA PRO A 20 -6.26 1.06 -8.37
C PRO A 20 -6.55 0.67 -6.92
N PHE A 21 -7.83 0.39 -6.63
CA PHE A 21 -8.27 -0.16 -5.36
C PHE A 21 -9.37 -1.20 -5.57
N LEU A 22 -9.51 -2.09 -4.58
CA LEU A 22 -10.53 -3.13 -4.52
C LEU A 22 -10.94 -3.31 -3.06
N ARG A 23 -12.23 -3.20 -2.77
CA ARG A 23 -12.83 -3.71 -1.54
C ARG A 23 -13.10 -5.20 -1.74
N CYS A 24 -12.78 -6.04 -0.75
CA CYS A 24 -13.10 -7.46 -0.80
C CYS A 24 -13.55 -7.96 0.57
N ASP A 25 -14.16 -9.14 0.58
CA ASP A 25 -14.52 -9.82 1.82
C ASP A 25 -13.28 -10.43 2.48
N VAL A 26 -13.32 -10.58 3.81
CA VAL A 26 -12.20 -11.16 4.58
C VAL A 26 -11.92 -12.62 4.22
N GLU A 27 -12.92 -13.34 3.74
CA GLU A 27 -12.82 -14.74 3.32
C GLU A 27 -12.45 -14.89 1.82
N THR A 28 -12.15 -13.78 1.12
CA THR A 28 -11.70 -13.83 -0.28
C THR A 28 -10.38 -14.59 -0.38
N ASP A 29 -10.32 -15.56 -1.29
CA ASP A 29 -9.12 -16.38 -1.50
C ASP A 29 -7.91 -15.51 -1.91
N LEU A 30 -6.76 -15.77 -1.29
CA LEU A 30 -5.49 -15.14 -1.60
C LEU A 30 -5.07 -15.39 -3.05
N GLU A 31 -5.37 -16.54 -3.63
CA GLU A 31 -5.05 -16.81 -5.04
C GLU A 31 -5.77 -15.82 -5.98
N GLN A 32 -7.02 -15.46 -5.66
CA GLN A 32 -7.77 -14.46 -6.42
C GLN A 32 -7.18 -13.06 -6.25
N LEU A 33 -6.78 -12.68 -5.03
CA LEU A 33 -6.13 -11.39 -4.77
C LEU A 33 -4.77 -11.30 -5.47
N CYS A 34 -3.98 -12.37 -5.48
CA CYS A 34 -2.74 -12.46 -6.24
C CYS A 34 -2.99 -12.33 -7.76
N PHE A 35 -4.06 -12.96 -8.28
CA PHE A 35 -4.45 -12.80 -9.67
C PHE A 35 -4.82 -11.34 -10.00
N VAL A 36 -5.51 -10.64 -9.11
CA VAL A 36 -5.81 -9.21 -9.28
C VAL A 36 -4.52 -8.39 -9.34
N LEU A 37 -3.60 -8.57 -8.39
CA LEU A 37 -2.34 -7.84 -8.34
C LEU A 37 -1.50 -8.08 -9.60
N LEU A 38 -1.24 -9.34 -9.94
CA LEU A 38 -0.30 -9.71 -10.99
C LEU A 38 -0.92 -9.67 -12.39
N GLY A 39 -2.15 -10.17 -12.52
CA GLY A 39 -2.82 -10.35 -13.80
C GLY A 39 -3.64 -9.15 -14.25
N VAL A 40 -4.36 -8.49 -13.34
CA VAL A 40 -5.26 -7.37 -13.68
C VAL A 40 -4.55 -6.03 -13.55
N TRP A 41 -3.86 -5.79 -12.43
CA TRP A 41 -3.17 -4.51 -12.18
C TRP A 41 -1.73 -4.49 -12.73
N GLY A 42 -1.21 -5.62 -13.18
CA GLY A 42 0.13 -5.71 -13.78
C GLY A 42 1.25 -5.37 -12.79
N VAL A 43 1.03 -5.58 -11.49
CA VAL A 43 2.07 -5.42 -10.48
C VAL A 43 3.16 -6.47 -10.75
N ALA A 44 4.41 -6.05 -10.87
CA ALA A 44 5.52 -6.95 -11.11
C ALA A 44 5.69 -7.93 -9.93
N ILE A 45 6.08 -9.17 -10.22
CA ILE A 45 6.40 -10.17 -9.18
C ILE A 45 7.60 -9.65 -8.39
N PRO A 46 7.53 -9.59 -7.05
CA PRO A 46 8.59 -9.00 -6.25
C PRO A 46 9.75 -9.97 -6.05
N GLY A 47 10.97 -9.44 -5.93
CA GLY A 47 12.12 -10.18 -5.41
C GLY A 47 12.13 -10.26 -3.87
N LEU A 48 11.43 -9.34 -3.20
CA LEU A 48 11.32 -9.26 -1.74
C LEU A 48 9.94 -8.72 -1.32
N ILE A 49 9.35 -9.27 -0.26
CA ILE A 49 8.16 -8.70 0.38
C ILE A 49 8.56 -8.12 1.74
N MET A 50 8.36 -6.81 1.91
CA MET A 50 8.58 -6.09 3.15
C MET A 50 7.24 -5.69 3.77
N ARG A 51 6.87 -6.31 4.90
CA ARG A 51 5.69 -5.90 5.66
C ARG A 51 6.09 -4.84 6.69
N MET A 52 5.61 -3.62 6.48
CA MET A 52 5.86 -2.47 7.32
C MET A 52 4.67 -2.27 8.26
N ILE A 53 4.92 -2.31 9.56
CA ILE A 53 3.88 -2.19 10.59
C ILE A 53 4.48 -1.39 11.73
N GLY A 54 3.68 -0.50 12.30
CA GLY A 54 4.01 0.20 13.52
C GLY A 54 3.43 1.59 13.51
N ASP A 55 3.43 2.18 14.69
CA ASP A 55 3.25 3.62 14.83
C ASP A 55 4.52 4.18 15.45
N ILE A 56 4.86 5.40 15.06
CA ILE A 56 6.03 6.09 15.56
C ILE A 56 5.51 7.10 16.58
N ASP A 57 5.31 6.64 17.82
CA ASP A 57 4.85 7.47 18.95
C ASP A 57 5.77 8.68 19.24
N THR A 58 7.00 8.65 18.72
CA THR A 58 8.00 9.71 18.89
C THR A 58 8.70 10.00 17.58
N THR A 59 8.59 11.25 17.09
CA THR A 59 9.28 11.67 15.87
C THR A 59 10.77 11.35 15.99
N PRO A 60 11.35 10.53 15.09
CA PRO A 60 12.76 10.22 15.15
C PRO A 60 13.56 11.50 15.02
N ASN A 61 14.81 11.51 15.51
CA ASN A 61 15.72 12.58 15.12
C ASN A 61 15.83 12.56 13.58
N ILE A 62 15.78 13.74 12.94
CA ILE A 62 15.86 13.95 11.49
C ILE A 62 16.97 13.12 10.83
N LYS A 63 18.10 12.93 11.51
CA LYS A 63 19.19 12.10 10.97
C LYS A 63 18.80 10.62 10.84
N VAL A 64 18.16 10.07 11.86
CA VAL A 64 17.69 8.68 11.89
C VAL A 64 16.58 8.47 10.87
N GLU A 65 15.65 9.41 10.78
CA GLU A 65 14.58 9.39 9.79
C GLU A 65 15.12 9.37 8.35
N LYS A 66 16.10 10.22 8.04
CA LYS A 66 16.76 10.23 6.74
C LYS A 66 17.50 8.92 6.43
N GLU A 67 18.24 8.38 7.39
CA GLU A 67 18.94 7.10 7.22
C GLU A 67 17.93 5.94 7.02
N LEU A 68 16.81 5.97 7.74
CA LEU A 68 15.74 5.00 7.60
C LEU A 68 15.08 5.08 6.22
N LEU A 69 14.67 6.28 5.78
CA LEU A 69 14.10 6.51 4.45
C LEU A 69 15.04 6.02 3.35
N GLN A 70 16.33 6.36 3.43
CA GLN A 70 17.31 5.94 2.44
C GLN A 70 17.49 4.42 2.42
N SER A 71 17.65 3.80 3.59
CA SER A 71 17.86 2.34 3.67
C SER A 71 16.66 1.53 3.16
N ILE A 72 15.43 1.98 3.45
CA ILE A 72 14.21 1.37 2.91
C ILE A 72 14.15 1.56 1.39
N SER A 73 14.45 2.76 0.90
CA SER A 73 14.50 3.06 -0.54
C SER A 73 15.48 2.14 -1.26
N ASP A 74 16.70 2.01 -0.73
CA ASP A 74 17.77 1.18 -1.31
C ASP A 74 17.37 -0.30 -1.33
N ALA A 75 16.84 -0.82 -0.22
CA ALA A 75 16.37 -2.19 -0.14
C ALA A 75 15.23 -2.48 -1.12
N ALA A 76 14.28 -1.55 -1.26
CA ALA A 76 13.14 -1.68 -2.15
C ALA A 76 13.56 -1.71 -3.63
N VAL A 77 14.39 -0.75 -4.03
CA VAL A 77 14.87 -0.62 -5.42
C VAL A 77 15.77 -1.79 -5.81
N THR A 78 16.68 -2.20 -4.92
CA THR A 78 17.65 -3.27 -5.21
C THR A 78 16.97 -4.64 -5.36
N SER A 79 15.85 -4.85 -4.68
CA SER A 79 15.20 -6.16 -4.58
C SER A 79 13.88 -6.26 -5.35
N ASP A 80 13.54 -5.25 -6.16
CA ASP A 80 12.22 -5.16 -6.83
C ASP A 80 11.07 -5.41 -5.83
N ALA A 81 11.10 -4.73 -4.68
CA ALA A 81 10.30 -5.17 -3.54
C ALA A 81 8.79 -4.84 -3.65
N TRP A 82 7.97 -5.60 -2.94
CA TRP A 82 6.66 -5.13 -2.47
C TRP A 82 6.78 -4.60 -1.05
N ILE A 83 6.33 -3.38 -0.83
CA ILE A 83 6.18 -2.79 0.50
C ILE A 83 4.70 -2.86 0.89
N ILE A 84 4.37 -3.66 1.90
CA ILE A 84 3.00 -3.86 2.37
C ILE A 84 2.78 -3.08 3.67
N THR A 85 1.77 -2.22 3.71
CA THR A 85 1.36 -1.44 4.90
C THR A 85 -0.16 -1.41 5.03
N ASN A 86 -0.73 -0.83 6.11
CA ASN A 86 -2.18 -0.65 6.22
C ASN A 86 -2.69 0.54 5.38
N GLY A 87 -1.82 1.51 5.09
CA GLY A 87 -2.10 2.64 4.20
C GLY A 87 -2.93 3.78 4.82
N TYR A 88 -3.10 3.79 6.14
CA TYR A 88 -3.75 4.90 6.83
C TYR A 88 -2.79 6.06 7.01
N LYS A 89 -3.26 7.28 6.76
CA LYS A 89 -2.42 8.48 6.87
C LYS A 89 -1.97 8.74 8.30
N GLU A 90 -2.80 8.38 9.26
CA GLU A 90 -2.55 8.58 10.69
C GLU A 90 -1.48 7.63 11.24
N GLU A 91 -1.12 6.57 10.50
CA GLU A 91 -0.03 5.67 10.88
C GLU A 91 1.29 6.17 10.31
N SER A 92 2.21 6.54 11.20
CA SER A 92 3.51 7.12 10.84
C SER A 92 4.32 6.26 9.85
N ILE A 93 4.20 4.93 9.92
CA ILE A 93 4.87 4.01 9.01
C ILE A 93 4.28 4.07 7.58
N SER A 94 2.98 4.27 7.44
CA SER A 94 2.36 4.42 6.12
C SER A 94 2.78 5.74 5.47
N GLU A 95 2.92 6.82 6.25
CA GLU A 95 3.46 8.10 5.78
C GLU A 95 4.91 7.95 5.31
N LEU A 96 5.76 7.30 6.10
CA LEU A 96 7.15 7.00 5.74
C LEU A 96 7.26 6.24 4.40
N VAL A 97 6.40 5.24 4.17
CA VAL A 97 6.35 4.51 2.89
C VAL A 97 5.93 5.44 1.75
N GLY A 98 4.97 6.34 1.98
CA GLY A 98 4.58 7.38 1.03
C GLY A 98 5.75 8.30 0.66
N GLU A 99 6.56 8.71 1.64
CA GLU A 99 7.75 9.52 1.42
C GLU A 99 8.84 8.78 0.62
N VAL A 100 9.09 7.50 0.94
CA VAL A 100 9.99 6.65 0.14
C VAL A 100 9.55 6.63 -1.33
N MET A 101 8.26 6.36 -1.57
CA MET A 101 7.69 6.32 -2.92
C MET A 101 7.83 7.67 -3.65
N TYR A 102 7.54 8.78 -2.95
CA TYR A 102 7.65 10.12 -3.50
C TYR A 102 9.11 10.47 -3.87
N ASN A 103 10.05 10.24 -2.95
CA ASN A 103 11.46 10.55 -3.14
C ASN A 103 12.08 9.71 -4.27
N CYS A 104 11.77 8.41 -4.33
CA CYS A 104 12.26 7.55 -5.42
C CYS A 104 11.70 8.00 -6.78
N ARG A 105 10.40 8.36 -6.87
CA ARG A 105 9.78 8.83 -8.12
C ARG A 105 10.28 10.20 -8.57
N MET A 106 10.59 11.09 -7.64
CA MET A 106 11.20 12.40 -7.92
C MET A 106 12.61 12.24 -8.53
N ASN A 107 13.39 11.29 -8.03
CA ASN A 107 14.76 11.03 -8.50
C ASN A 107 14.81 10.13 -9.73
N ASN A 108 13.84 9.23 -9.91
CA ASN A 108 13.73 8.31 -11.03
C ASN A 108 12.26 8.08 -11.39
N SER A 109 11.84 8.51 -12.58
CA SER A 109 10.46 8.36 -13.04
C SER A 109 10.01 6.90 -13.20
N HIS A 110 10.95 5.95 -13.23
CA HIS A 110 10.69 4.52 -13.37
C HIS A 110 11.23 3.77 -12.14
N ILE A 111 10.36 3.60 -11.14
CA ILE A 111 10.60 2.68 -10.02
C ILE A 111 10.06 1.30 -10.36
N ASN A 112 10.79 0.27 -9.93
CA ASN A 112 10.54 -1.16 -10.15
C ASN A 112 9.89 -1.86 -8.94
N PHE A 113 9.77 -1.16 -7.81
CA PHE A 113 9.13 -1.66 -6.59
C PHE A 113 7.70 -1.10 -6.45
N SER A 114 6.87 -1.77 -5.66
CA SER A 114 5.45 -1.42 -5.47
C SER A 114 5.10 -1.26 -4.00
N ALA A 115 4.22 -0.31 -3.68
CA ALA A 115 3.62 -0.19 -2.36
C ALA A 115 2.16 -0.66 -2.41
N ILE A 116 1.79 -1.56 -1.50
CA ILE A 116 0.46 -2.16 -1.40
C ILE A 116 -0.12 -1.83 -0.03
N ALA A 117 -1.28 -1.17 -0.03
CA ALA A 117 -2.01 -0.84 1.19
C ALA A 117 -3.13 -1.86 1.43
N VAL A 118 -3.18 -2.46 2.62
CA VAL A 118 -4.22 -3.41 3.03
C VAL A 118 -4.89 -2.89 4.31
N GLY A 119 -6.03 -2.21 4.14
CA GLY A 119 -6.78 -1.61 5.22
C GLY A 119 -8.17 -2.21 5.41
N LYS A 120 -8.73 -2.03 6.61
CA LYS A 120 -10.13 -2.32 6.94
C LYS A 120 -11.01 -1.22 6.37
N TRP A 121 -11.99 -1.60 5.55
CA TRP A 121 -12.92 -0.66 4.93
C TRP A 121 -13.60 0.30 5.92
N GLY A 122 -14.05 -0.23 7.06
CA GLY A 122 -14.72 0.56 8.10
C GLY A 122 -13.84 1.58 8.83
N SER A 123 -12.52 1.53 8.64
CA SER A 123 -11.55 2.48 9.21
C SER A 123 -11.13 3.57 8.22
N ILE A 124 -11.54 3.49 6.95
CA ILE A 124 -11.21 4.48 5.93
C ILE A 124 -12.17 5.67 6.04
N HIS A 125 -11.60 6.86 6.30
CA HIS A 125 -12.37 8.11 6.28
C HIS A 125 -13.03 8.34 4.91
N ASN A 126 -14.32 8.70 4.91
CA ASN A 126 -15.12 8.95 3.71
C ASN A 126 -15.23 7.74 2.74
N CYS A 127 -15.12 6.51 3.23
CA CYS A 127 -15.24 5.31 2.39
C CYS A 127 -16.55 5.24 1.58
N HIS A 128 -17.64 5.81 2.10
CA HIS A 128 -18.92 5.95 1.39
C HIS A 128 -18.83 6.65 0.03
N LYS A 129 -17.83 7.52 -0.19
CA LYS A 129 -17.62 8.21 -1.47
C LYS A 129 -17.00 7.31 -2.56
N LEU A 130 -16.56 6.11 -2.18
CA LEU A 130 -16.01 5.12 -3.09
C LEU A 130 -17.05 4.04 -3.45
N ASP A 131 -18.20 4.04 -2.77
CA ASP A 131 -19.32 3.13 -3.02
C ASP A 131 -20.32 3.67 -4.09
N GLU A 132 -20.03 4.83 -4.70
CA GLU A 132 -20.81 5.46 -5.80
C GLU A 132 -20.28 5.09 -7.19
#